data_AF-W1INR6-F1
#
_entry.id   AF-W1INR6-F1
#
_cell.length_a   1.000
_cell.length_b   1.000
_cell.length_c   1.000
_cell.angle_alpha   90.00
_cell.angle_beta   90.00
_cell.angle_gamma   90.00
#
_symmetry.space_group_name_H-M   'P 1'
#
loop_
_entity.id
_entity.type
_entity.pdbx_description
1 polymer ?
#
loop_
_entity_poly.entity_id
_entity_poly.type
_entity_poly.pdbx_seq_one_letter_code
_entity_poly.pdbx_strand_id
1 'polypeptide(L)'
;MGDERNVLLTLARMWRTLVTGEFVSKDVAADWAAARLPAIQAAVLADARETYLRGGEEDWRNRQQELQLTVSSLHDCVLMNL
;
A
#
# COMPACT_ATOMS: atom_id res chain seq x y z
N MET A 1 -0.95 11.36 -13.45
CA MET A 1 -1.20 11.43 -11.99
C MET A 1 -1.24 9.99 -11.48
N GLY A 2 -0.58 9.70 -10.37
CA GLY A 2 -0.40 8.31 -9.89
C GLY A 2 0.47 8.24 -8.63
N ASP A 3 0.49 9.32 -7.86
CA ASP A 3 1.37 9.47 -6.72
C ASP A 3 0.83 8.69 -5.52
N GLU A 4 -0.48 8.70 -5.31
CA GLU A 4 -1.19 8.02 -4.23
C GLU A 4 -0.89 6.52 -4.23
N ARG A 5 -1.11 5.85 -5.38
CA ARG A 5 -0.77 4.44 -5.58
C ARG A 5 0.72 4.19 -5.33
N ASN A 6 1.58 5.03 -5.89
CA ASN A 6 3.03 4.86 -5.75
C ASN A 6 3.49 5.00 -4.30
N VAL A 7 2.89 5.92 -3.54
CA VAL A 7 3.13 6.10 -2.11
C VAL A 7 2.71 4.86 -1.34
N LEU A 8 1.47 4.38 -1.51
CA LEU A 8 0.97 3.17 -0.87
C LEU A 8 1.88 1.96 -1.09
N LEU A 9 2.21 1.68 -2.35
CA LEU A 9 3.05 0.54 -2.71
C LEU A 9 4.49 0.67 -2.20
N THR A 10 5.00 1.89 -2.09
CA THR A 10 6.35 2.13 -1.56
C THR A 10 6.37 1.95 -0.05
N LEU A 11 5.37 2.46 0.67
CA LEU A 11 5.23 2.25 2.11
C LEU A 11 5.06 0.77 2.45
N ALA A 12 4.24 0.04 1.70
CA ALA A 12 4.09 -1.42 1.86
C ALA A 12 5.45 -2.15 1.70
N ARG A 13 6.25 -1.75 0.70
CA ARG A 13 7.59 -2.33 0.49
C ARG A 13 8.56 -1.97 1.60
N MET A 14 8.55 -0.73 2.09
CA MET A 14 9.35 -0.32 3.24
C MET A 14 9.00 -1.16 4.47
N TRP A 15 7.71 -1.28 4.79
CA TRP A 15 7.25 -2.06 5.93
C TRP A 15 7.69 -3.54 5.81
N ARG A 16 7.49 -4.19 4.65
CA ARG A 16 7.95 -5.56 4.45
C ARG A 16 9.46 -5.70 4.61
N THR A 17 10.23 -4.75 4.06
CA THR A 17 11.70 -4.77 4.15
C THR A 17 12.16 -4.66 5.60
N LEU A 18 11.54 -3.79 6.39
CA LEU A 18 11.85 -3.67 7.81
C LEU A 18 11.53 -4.95 8.60
N VAL A 19 10.39 -5.59 8.31
CA VAL A 19 9.97 -6.81 9.02
C VAL A 19 10.77 -8.05 8.61
N THR A 20 11.14 -8.18 7.34
CA THR A 20 11.68 -9.43 6.77
C THR A 20 13.14 -9.34 6.36
N GLY A 21 13.70 -8.13 6.21
CA GLY A 21 15.01 -7.90 5.59
C GLY A 21 15.02 -8.09 4.06
N GLU A 22 13.92 -8.54 3.46
CA GLU A 22 13.85 -8.85 2.03
C GLU A 22 13.33 -7.69 1.20
N PHE A 23 14.02 -7.39 0.11
CA PHE A 23 13.59 -6.43 -0.88
C PHE A 23 12.86 -7.11 -2.05
N VAL A 24 11.56 -6.84 -2.20
CA VAL A 24 10.71 -7.43 -3.25
C VAL A 24 10.02 -6.37 -4.11
N SER A 25 9.29 -6.81 -5.13
CA SER A 25 8.48 -5.92 -5.97
C SER A 25 7.31 -5.30 -5.20
N LYS A 26 6.79 -4.19 -5.73
CA LYS A 26 5.72 -3.39 -5.11
C LYS A 26 4.41 -4.17 -4.93
N ASP A 27 4.05 -4.99 -5.91
CA ASP A 27 2.87 -5.84 -5.93
C ASP A 27 2.94 -6.95 -4.87
N VAL A 28 4.10 -7.62 -4.73
CA VAL A 28 4.31 -8.64 -3.71
C VAL A 28 4.25 -8.03 -2.30
N ALA A 29 4.83 -6.84 -2.13
CA ALA A 29 4.75 -6.13 -0.86
C ALA A 29 3.31 -5.68 -0.52
N ALA A 30 2.53 -5.26 -1.53
CA ALA A 30 1.13 -4.88 -1.34
C ALA A 30 0.26 -6.06 -0.90
N ASP A 31 0.40 -7.24 -1.53
CA ASP A 31 -0.31 -8.46 -1.12
C ASP A 31 0.03 -8.83 0.33
N TRP A 32 1.31 -8.76 0.69
CA TRP A 32 1.78 -9.06 2.04
C TRP A 32 1.20 -8.08 3.08
N ALA A 33 1.15 -6.79 2.77
CA ALA A 33 0.60 -5.77 3.66
C ALA A 33 -0.93 -5.86 3.77
N ALA A 34 -1.63 -6.10 2.66
CA ALA A 34 -3.08 -6.25 2.63
C ALA A 34 -3.56 -7.42 3.51
N ALA A 35 -2.81 -8.52 3.55
CA ALA A 35 -3.11 -9.67 4.42
C ALA A 35 -2.99 -9.37 5.94
N ARG A 36 -2.42 -8.22 6.33
CA ARG A 36 -2.13 -7.85 7.73
C ARG A 36 -2.91 -6.62 8.20
N LEU A 37 -3.58 -5.93 7.29
CA LEU A 37 -4.34 -4.73 7.58
C LEU A 37 -5.85 -5.02 7.60
N PRO A 38 -6.66 -4.16 8.24
CA PRO A 38 -8.11 -4.30 8.21
C PRO A 38 -8.66 -4.19 6.79
N ALA A 39 -9.89 -4.67 6.60
CA ALA A 39 -10.50 -4.88 5.28
C ALA A 39 -10.52 -3.64 4.38
N ILE A 40 -10.72 -2.44 4.96
CA ILE A 40 -10.77 -1.18 4.20
C ILE A 40 -9.40 -0.89 3.56
N GLN A 41 -8.33 -0.94 4.36
CA GLN A 41 -6.97 -0.72 3.90
C GLN A 41 -6.49 -1.84 2.96
N ALA A 42 -6.88 -3.07 3.24
CA ALA A 42 -6.56 -4.22 2.39
C ALA A 42 -7.17 -4.07 0.99
N ALA A 43 -8.43 -3.61 0.89
CA ALA A 43 -9.07 -3.32 -0.39
C ALA A 43 -8.31 -2.21 -1.16
N VAL A 44 -7.98 -1.10 -0.50
CA VAL A 44 -7.20 -0.01 -1.11
C VAL A 44 -5.85 -0.50 -1.65
N LEU A 45 -5.15 -1.38 -0.92
CA LEU A 45 -3.89 -1.96 -1.37
C LEU A 45 -4.05 -2.94 -2.54
N ALA A 46 -5.13 -3.72 -2.54
CA ALA A 46 -5.46 -4.62 -3.65
C ALA A 46 -5.72 -3.83 -4.94
N ASP A 47 -6.52 -2.77 -4.85
CA ASP A 47 -6.82 -1.89 -5.99
C ASP A 47 -5.55 -1.18 -6.50
N ALA A 48 -4.76 -0.64 -5.58
CA ALA A 48 -3.45 -0.03 -5.90
C ALA A 48 -2.51 -1.02 -6.61
N ARG A 49 -2.51 -2.29 -6.19
CA ARG A 49 -1.74 -3.36 -6.82
C ARG A 49 -2.26 -3.70 -8.22
N GLU A 50 -3.57 -3.88 -8.37
CA GLU A 50 -4.16 -4.21 -9.68
C GLU A 50 -3.91 -3.11 -10.71
N THR A 51 -4.11 -1.86 -10.31
CA THR A 51 -3.84 -0.68 -11.16
C THR A 51 -2.35 -0.55 -11.50
N TYR A 52 -1.44 -1.00 -10.62
CA TYR A 52 -0.01 -1.07 -10.92
C TYR A 52 0.33 -2.15 -11.94
N LEU A 53 -0.28 -3.34 -11.84
CA LEU A 53 -0.01 -4.47 -12.72
C LEU A 53 -0.63 -4.32 -14.11
N ARG A 54 -1.88 -3.85 -14.18
CA ARG A 54 -2.63 -3.75 -15.44
C ARG A 54 -2.30 -2.48 -16.23
N GLY A 55 -1.77 -1.46 -15.54
CA GLY A 55 -1.65 -0.11 -16.06
C GLY A 55 -3.03 0.55 -16.12
N GLY A 56 -3.15 1.73 -15.53
CA GLY A 56 -4.41 2.47 -15.46
C GLY A 56 -4.30 3.69 -14.55
N GLU A 57 -5.26 4.60 -14.72
CA GLU A 57 -5.52 5.64 -13.74
C GLU A 57 -6.70 5.21 -12.89
N GLU A 58 -6.55 5.34 -11.58
CA GLU A 58 -7.62 5.08 -10.64
C GLU A 58 -8.10 6.41 -10.09
N ASP A 59 -9.41 6.64 -10.13
CA ASP A 59 -9.99 7.89 -9.64
C ASP A 59 -10.16 7.83 -8.12
N TRP A 60 -9.09 8.17 -7.42
CA TRP A 60 -9.05 8.23 -5.96
C TRP A 60 -9.89 9.38 -5.37
N ARG A 61 -10.50 10.26 -6.19
CA ARG A 61 -11.25 11.42 -5.69
C ARG A 61 -12.38 11.04 -4.73
N ASN A 62 -13.04 9.92 -4.99
CA ASN A 62 -14.15 9.46 -4.14
C ASN A 62 -13.71 8.60 -2.94
N ARG A 63 -12.40 8.26 -2.85
CA ARG A 63 -11.84 7.36 -1.84
C ARG A 63 -10.73 8.00 -0.99
N GLN A 64 -10.69 9.34 -0.96
CA GLN A 64 -9.67 10.09 -0.23
C GLN A 64 -9.59 9.71 1.26
N GLN A 65 -10.73 9.44 1.91
CA GLN A 65 -10.73 9.03 3.32
C GLN A 65 -10.08 7.65 3.53
N GLU A 66 -10.43 6.68 2.70
CA GLU A 66 -9.84 5.33 2.75
C GLU A 66 -8.35 5.36 2.44
N LEU A 67 -7.95 6.20 1.47
CA LEU A 67 -6.57 6.41 1.11
C LEU A 67 -5.75 6.98 2.26
N GLN A 68 -6.21 8.08 2.88
CA GLN A 68 -5.53 8.69 4.01
C GLN A 68 -5.42 7.71 5.19
N LEU A 69 -6.50 7.00 5.51
CA LEU A 69 -6.50 5.96 6.54
C LEU A 69 -5.45 4.89 6.25
N THR A 70 -5.33 4.45 5.00
CA THR A 70 -4.36 3.43 4.58
C THR A 70 -2.94 3.94 4.67
N VAL A 71 -2.69 5.18 4.22
CA VAL A 71 -1.37 5.83 4.32
C VAL A 71 -0.93 5.96 5.78
N SER A 72 -1.81 6.46 6.66
CA SER A 72 -1.51 6.55 8.10
C SER A 72 -1.21 5.17 8.71
N SER A 73 -2.03 4.17 8.41
CA SER A 73 -1.83 2.81 8.93
C SER A 73 -0.48 2.22 8.49
N LEU A 74 -0.10 2.41 7.23
CA LEU A 74 1.18 1.95 6.70
C LEU A 74 2.37 2.72 7.29
N HIS A 75 2.23 4.03 7.46
CA HIS A 75 3.25 4.86 8.08
C HIS A 75 3.51 4.44 9.53
N ASP A 76 2.45 4.21 10.30
CA ASP A 76 2.57 3.72 11.68
C ASP A 76 3.25 2.34 11.73
N CYS A 77 2.89 1.44 10.80
CA CYS A 77 3.54 0.14 10.69
C CYS A 77 5.04 0.27 10.36
N VAL A 78 5.43 1.20 9.49
CA VAL A 78 6.85 1.47 9.20
C VAL A 78 7.56 1.98 10.45
N LEU A 79 6.99 2.98 11.14
CA LEU A 79 7.60 3.57 12.34
C LEU A 79 7.75 2.57 13.49
N MET A 80 6.80 1.64 13.66
CA MET A 80 6.87 0.59 14.69
C MET A 80 7.95 -0.47 14.40
N ASN A 81 8.50 -0.51 13.19
CA ASN A 81 9.51 -1.49 12.78
C ASN A 81 10.87 -0.84 12.44
N LEU A 82 11.06 0.44 12.80
CA LEU A 82 12.37 1.09 12.84
C LEU A 82 13.07 0.81 14.18
#